data_AF-A0A452SCQ6-F1
#
_entry.id   AF-A0A452SCQ6-F1
#
_cell.length_a   1.000
_cell.length_b   1.000
_cell.length_c   1.000
_cell.angle_alpha   90.00
_cell.angle_beta   90.00
_cell.angle_gamma   90.00
#
_symmetry.space_group_name_H-M   'P 1'
#
loop_
_entity.id
_entity.type
_entity.pdbx_description
1 polymer ?
#
loop_
_entity_poly.entity_id
_entity_poly.type
_entity_poly.pdbx_seq_one_letter_code
_entity_poly.pdbx_strand_id
1 'polypeptide(L)'
;MRTAQASPPHTPSSSLHRQDVDCAYLRKSDLEANVEALVEESSFLKRLYDEELQVLHAHISDTSVIVKMDNSRDLNMDCVVAEIKAQYDDIASRSRAEAESWYRSKCEEMKATVIRHGETLRRTKEEINELNRMIQRLTAEIENAKCQRAKLEAAVAEAEQQGEAALTDARCKLAELEAALQKAKQDMACLLKEYQEVMNSKLGLDIEIATYRRLLEGEEHRLCEGVGSVNVCVSSSRGGVACGGLTYSTTPGRQIASGPVATGGSITVMAPDSCAPCQPRTSSFSCGSSRSVRFA
;
A
#
# COMPACT_ATOMS: atom_id res chain seq x y z
N MET A 1 192.59 -65.53 -70.15
CA MET A 1 192.90 -64.08 -70.23
C MET A 1 191.70 -63.35 -70.82
N ARG A 2 191.26 -62.29 -70.12
CA ARG A 2 190.62 -61.05 -70.59
C ARG A 2 189.74 -61.03 -71.87
N THR A 3 188.48 -60.66 -71.63
CA THR A 3 187.66 -59.57 -72.26
C THR A 3 187.45 -59.50 -73.78
N ALA A 4 186.17 -59.47 -74.20
CA ALA A 4 185.53 -58.33 -74.90
C ALA A 4 184.03 -58.60 -75.26
N GLN A 5 183.14 -57.82 -74.64
CA GLN A 5 181.95 -57.09 -75.13
C GLN A 5 181.30 -57.44 -76.51
N ALA A 6 179.98 -57.74 -76.52
CA ALA A 6 179.02 -57.42 -77.60
C ALA A 6 177.54 -57.63 -77.19
N SER A 7 176.64 -56.85 -77.80
CA SER A 7 175.23 -56.51 -77.51
C SER A 7 174.14 -57.62 -77.60
N PRO A 8 172.91 -57.40 -77.05
CA PRO A 8 171.80 -58.36 -77.09
C PRO A 8 170.63 -58.03 -78.08
N PRO A 9 169.67 -58.96 -78.28
CA PRO A 9 168.85 -59.08 -79.50
C PRO A 9 167.32 -58.89 -79.32
N HIS A 10 166.59 -59.02 -80.45
CA HIS A 10 165.14 -58.87 -80.71
C HIS A 10 164.24 -60.07 -80.30
N THR A 11 162.90 -59.80 -80.32
CA THR A 11 161.68 -60.66 -80.53
C THR A 11 160.73 -60.81 -79.31
N PRO A 12 159.42 -61.17 -79.45
CA PRO A 12 158.34 -60.80 -80.42
C PRO A 12 157.01 -60.31 -79.72
N SER A 13 156.08 -59.67 -80.45
CA SER A 13 154.93 -58.90 -79.89
C SER A 13 153.54 -59.18 -80.54
N SER A 14 152.85 -60.30 -80.24
CA SER A 14 151.49 -60.54 -80.78
C SER A 14 150.45 -61.26 -79.88
N SER A 15 150.79 -61.75 -78.67
CA SER A 15 149.84 -62.52 -77.83
C SER A 15 149.15 -61.72 -76.69
N LEU A 16 149.69 -60.57 -76.30
CA LEU A 16 149.16 -59.75 -75.18
C LEU A 16 147.83 -59.05 -75.49
N HIS A 17 147.62 -58.61 -76.73
CA HIS A 17 146.39 -57.91 -77.13
C HIS A 17 145.12 -58.75 -77.01
N ARG A 18 145.21 -60.08 -77.13
CA ARG A 18 144.01 -60.93 -77.08
C ARG A 18 143.46 -61.05 -75.65
N GLN A 19 144.35 -61.15 -74.67
CA GLN A 19 143.99 -61.30 -73.26
C GLN A 19 143.42 -59.99 -72.68
N ASP A 20 143.94 -58.84 -73.09
CA ASP A 20 143.42 -57.52 -72.67
C ASP A 20 142.01 -57.25 -73.23
N VAL A 21 141.73 -57.68 -74.47
CA VAL A 21 140.40 -57.58 -75.08
C VAL A 21 139.40 -58.47 -74.35
N ASP A 22 139.75 -59.72 -74.05
CA ASP A 22 138.87 -60.64 -73.30
C ASP A 22 138.58 -60.11 -71.88
N CYS A 23 139.59 -59.56 -71.19
CA CYS A 23 139.40 -58.91 -69.89
C CYS A 23 138.51 -57.64 -69.99
N ALA A 24 138.60 -56.87 -71.07
CA ALA A 24 137.73 -55.71 -71.30
C ALA A 24 136.27 -56.14 -71.59
N TYR A 25 136.08 -57.23 -72.34
CA TYR A 25 134.75 -57.79 -72.62
C TYR A 25 134.07 -58.34 -71.36
N LEU A 26 134.81 -59.03 -70.48
CA LEU A 26 134.26 -59.50 -69.21
C LEU A 26 133.85 -58.33 -68.30
N ARG A 27 134.69 -57.30 -68.17
CA ARG A 27 134.34 -56.08 -67.41
C ARG A 27 133.14 -55.34 -68.01
N LYS A 28 133.03 -55.31 -69.34
CA LYS A 28 131.85 -54.75 -70.02
C LYS A 28 130.59 -55.55 -69.67
N SER A 29 130.66 -56.88 -69.73
CA SER A 29 129.54 -57.75 -69.36
C SER A 29 129.12 -57.58 -67.90
N ASP A 30 130.08 -57.49 -66.98
CA ASP A 30 129.81 -57.25 -65.55
C ASP A 30 129.18 -55.87 -65.30
N LEU A 31 129.63 -54.85 -66.04
CA LEU A 31 129.04 -53.51 -65.97
C LEU A 31 127.62 -53.49 -66.58
N GLU A 32 127.38 -54.18 -67.69
CA GLU A 32 126.04 -54.31 -68.29
C GLU A 32 125.08 -55.03 -67.34
N ALA A 33 125.50 -56.12 -66.70
CA ALA A 33 124.71 -56.82 -65.69
C ALA A 33 124.41 -55.94 -64.46
N ASN A 34 125.38 -55.12 -64.00
CA ASN A 34 125.15 -54.17 -62.91
C ASN A 34 124.19 -53.04 -63.32
N VAL A 35 124.24 -52.57 -64.56
CA VAL A 35 123.30 -51.57 -65.08
C VAL A 35 121.88 -52.17 -65.14
N GLU A 36 121.72 -53.39 -65.63
CA GLU A 36 120.43 -54.09 -65.62
C GLU A 36 119.89 -54.26 -64.20
N ALA A 37 120.73 -54.70 -63.25
CA ALA A 37 120.35 -54.84 -61.85
C ALA A 37 119.90 -53.50 -61.21
N LEU A 38 120.61 -52.40 -61.48
CA LEU A 38 120.24 -51.06 -60.99
C LEU A 38 118.95 -50.54 -61.63
N VAL A 39 118.70 -50.87 -62.90
CA VAL A 39 117.45 -50.52 -63.59
C VAL A 39 116.27 -51.29 -62.98
N GLU A 40 116.44 -52.57 -62.69
CA GLU A 40 115.44 -53.38 -62.02
C GLU A 40 115.13 -52.85 -60.61
N GLU A 41 116.14 -52.50 -59.82
CA GLU A 41 115.98 -51.90 -58.49
C GLU A 41 115.25 -50.55 -58.56
N SER A 42 115.62 -49.69 -59.51
CA SER A 42 114.91 -48.42 -59.73
C SER A 42 113.44 -48.64 -60.11
N SER A 43 113.15 -49.65 -60.92
CA SER A 43 111.78 -50.01 -61.31
C SER A 43 110.97 -50.56 -60.14
N PHE A 44 111.62 -51.28 -59.22
CA PHE A 44 110.99 -51.84 -58.03
C PHE A 44 110.63 -50.72 -57.04
N LEU A 45 111.57 -49.82 -56.74
CA LEU A 45 111.35 -48.70 -55.83
C LEU A 45 110.25 -47.76 -56.32
N LYS A 46 110.19 -47.46 -57.62
CA LYS A 46 109.10 -46.65 -58.20
C LYS A 46 107.73 -47.28 -57.97
N ARG A 47 107.59 -48.58 -58.27
CA ARG A 47 106.33 -49.30 -58.05
C ARG A 47 105.93 -49.30 -56.57
N LEU A 48 106.89 -49.52 -55.68
CA LEU A 48 106.62 -49.53 -54.24
C LEU A 48 106.12 -48.17 -53.72
N TYR A 49 106.74 -47.07 -54.16
CA TYR A 49 106.28 -45.73 -53.78
C TYR A 49 104.93 -45.35 -54.38
N ASP A 50 104.63 -45.78 -55.61
CA ASP A 50 103.32 -45.56 -56.22
C ASP A 50 102.21 -46.27 -55.43
N GLU A 51 102.47 -47.50 -54.95
CA GLU A 51 101.55 -48.25 -54.11
C GLU A 51 101.33 -47.56 -52.74
N GLU A 52 102.39 -47.09 -52.08
CA GLU A 52 102.27 -46.35 -50.80
C GLU A 52 101.46 -45.06 -50.96
N LEU A 53 101.68 -44.31 -52.04
CA LEU A 53 100.92 -43.09 -52.32
C LEU A 53 99.44 -43.36 -52.51
N GLN A 54 99.07 -44.46 -53.18
CA GLN A 54 97.66 -44.84 -53.34
C GLN A 54 97.01 -45.18 -51.99
N VAL A 55 97.71 -45.92 -51.12
CA VAL A 55 97.20 -46.26 -49.79
C VAL A 55 96.99 -45.02 -48.92
N LEU A 56 97.95 -44.09 -48.91
CA LEU A 56 97.82 -42.84 -48.15
C LEU A 56 96.67 -41.97 -48.66
N HIS A 57 96.48 -41.91 -49.97
CA HIS A 57 95.38 -41.13 -50.56
C HIS A 57 94.00 -41.71 -50.21
N ALA A 58 93.88 -43.03 -50.19
CA ALA A 58 92.68 -43.71 -49.72
C ALA A 58 92.40 -43.40 -48.23
N HIS A 59 93.43 -43.45 -47.37
CA HIS A 59 93.28 -43.19 -45.94
C HIS A 59 92.84 -41.76 -45.60
N ILE A 60 93.33 -40.75 -46.34
CA ILE A 60 92.89 -39.35 -46.18
C ILE A 60 91.42 -39.20 -46.56
N SER A 61 90.99 -39.88 -47.64
CA SER A 61 89.62 -39.81 -48.14
C SER A 61 88.62 -40.42 -47.16
N ASP A 62 88.97 -41.56 -46.54
CA ASP A 62 88.12 -42.24 -45.55
C ASP A 62 87.96 -41.42 -44.25
N THR A 63 88.92 -40.56 -43.91
CA THR A 63 88.87 -39.72 -42.69
C THR A 63 88.13 -38.39 -42.92
N SER A 64 87.84 -38.02 -44.16
CA SER A 64 87.15 -36.78 -44.53
C SER A 64 85.61 -36.91 -44.43
N VAL A 65 85.09 -37.02 -43.20
CA VAL A 65 83.65 -36.89 -42.92
C VAL A 65 83.34 -35.45 -42.52
N ILE A 66 82.78 -34.66 -43.45
CA ILE A 66 82.34 -33.28 -43.18
C ILE A 66 80.98 -33.33 -42.48
N VAL A 67 80.96 -33.22 -41.15
CA VAL A 67 79.74 -33.02 -40.37
C VAL A 67 79.28 -31.57 -40.54
N LYS A 68 78.37 -31.32 -41.49
CA LYS A 68 77.62 -30.06 -41.54
C LYS A 68 76.60 -30.10 -40.42
N MET A 69 76.85 -29.34 -39.36
CA MET A 69 75.88 -29.11 -38.30
C MET A 69 75.10 -27.85 -38.65
N ASP A 70 73.81 -28.02 -38.95
CA ASP A 70 72.87 -26.96 -39.30
C ASP A 70 72.55 -26.14 -38.03
N ASN A 71 73.52 -25.33 -37.60
CA ASN A 71 73.49 -24.60 -36.34
C ASN A 71 72.95 -23.16 -36.50
N SER A 72 72.00 -22.92 -37.40
CA SER A 72 71.32 -21.63 -37.48
C SER A 72 70.30 -21.49 -36.33
N ARG A 73 70.80 -21.23 -35.12
CA ARG A 73 70.01 -20.82 -33.95
C ARG A 73 69.81 -19.30 -33.95
N ASP A 74 69.37 -18.75 -35.08
CA ASP A 74 69.03 -17.33 -35.13
C ASP A 74 67.72 -17.13 -34.36
N LEU A 75 67.84 -16.61 -33.13
CA LEU A 75 66.70 -16.24 -32.32
C LEU A 75 66.00 -15.08 -33.04
N ASN A 76 64.79 -15.29 -33.56
CA ASN A 76 64.02 -14.23 -34.20
C ASN A 76 63.51 -13.24 -33.13
N MET A 77 64.35 -12.26 -32.83
CA MET A 77 64.10 -11.22 -31.84
C MET A 77 62.83 -10.42 -32.17
N ASP A 78 62.50 -10.24 -33.46
CA ASP A 78 61.33 -9.50 -33.89
C ASP A 78 60.02 -10.22 -33.51
N CYS A 79 59.98 -11.55 -33.63
CA CYS A 79 58.83 -12.35 -33.17
C CYS A 79 58.63 -12.25 -31.66
N VAL A 80 59.70 -12.35 -30.86
CA VAL A 80 59.61 -12.25 -29.38
C VAL A 80 59.17 -10.85 -28.96
N VAL A 81 59.72 -9.80 -29.60
CA VAL A 81 59.31 -8.41 -29.33
C VAL A 81 57.86 -8.17 -29.73
N ALA A 82 57.40 -8.72 -30.85
CA ALA A 82 56.00 -8.63 -31.27
C ALA A 82 55.06 -9.34 -30.28
N GLU A 83 55.44 -10.51 -29.76
CA GLU A 83 54.66 -11.25 -28.77
C GLU A 83 54.58 -10.49 -27.43
N ILE A 84 55.69 -9.92 -26.95
CA ILE A 84 55.70 -9.09 -25.73
C ILE A 84 54.81 -7.85 -25.90
N LYS A 85 54.87 -7.18 -27.07
CA LYS A 85 53.99 -6.06 -27.38
C LYS A 85 52.51 -6.47 -27.37
N ALA A 86 52.18 -7.59 -28.02
CA ALA A 86 50.82 -8.10 -28.05
C ALA A 86 50.31 -8.44 -26.64
N GLN A 87 51.14 -9.04 -25.77
CA GLN A 87 50.75 -9.29 -24.38
C GLN A 87 50.57 -8.00 -23.58
N TYR A 88 51.43 -7.00 -23.77
CA TYR A 88 51.27 -5.70 -23.11
C TYR A 88 49.99 -4.99 -23.55
N ASP A 89 49.70 -5.00 -24.85
CA ASP A 89 48.48 -4.42 -25.40
C ASP A 89 47.24 -5.16 -24.89
N ASP A 90 47.28 -6.48 -24.81
CA ASP A 90 46.20 -7.30 -24.28
C ASP A 90 45.97 -7.03 -22.78
N ILE A 91 47.02 -6.98 -21.96
CA ILE A 91 46.94 -6.62 -20.54
C ILE A 91 46.40 -5.19 -20.36
N ALA A 92 46.87 -4.22 -21.14
CA ALA A 92 46.40 -2.84 -21.08
C ALA A 92 44.93 -2.74 -21.52
N SER A 93 44.50 -3.50 -22.52
CA SER A 93 43.12 -3.56 -22.96
C SER A 93 42.20 -4.18 -21.90
N ARG A 94 42.62 -5.29 -21.28
CA ARG A 94 41.90 -5.95 -20.19
C ARG A 94 41.77 -5.04 -18.98
N SER A 95 42.86 -4.40 -18.54
CA SER A 95 42.83 -3.45 -17.43
C SER A 95 41.87 -2.29 -17.69
N ARG A 96 41.84 -1.76 -18.92
CA ARG A 96 40.88 -0.71 -19.31
C ARG A 96 39.44 -1.23 -19.27
N ALA A 97 39.17 -2.41 -19.84
CA ALA A 97 37.84 -2.99 -19.86
C ALA A 97 37.32 -3.32 -18.44
N GLU A 98 38.20 -3.83 -17.57
CA GLU A 98 37.90 -4.07 -16.15
C GLU A 98 37.56 -2.77 -15.43
N ALA A 99 38.37 -1.72 -15.59
CA ALA A 99 38.11 -0.41 -14.99
C ALA A 99 36.77 0.17 -15.48
N GLU A 100 36.50 0.15 -16.79
CA GLU A 100 35.24 0.60 -17.36
C GLU A 100 34.04 -0.21 -16.84
N SER A 101 34.16 -1.54 -16.74
CA SER A 101 33.12 -2.39 -16.19
C SER A 101 32.85 -2.09 -14.72
N TRP A 102 33.90 -1.82 -13.94
CA TRP A 102 33.81 -1.47 -12.54
C TRP A 102 33.12 -0.13 -12.35
N TYR A 103 33.52 0.90 -13.12
CA TYR A 103 32.86 2.20 -13.09
C TYR A 103 31.40 2.12 -13.56
N ARG A 104 31.11 1.36 -14.61
CA ARG A 104 29.74 1.16 -15.10
C ARG A 104 28.86 0.54 -14.02
N SER A 105 29.33 -0.53 -13.38
CA SER A 105 28.63 -1.19 -12.28
C SER A 105 28.39 -0.23 -11.10
N LYS A 106 29.39 0.57 -10.72
CA LYS A 106 29.24 1.58 -9.66
C LYS A 106 28.25 2.69 -10.01
N CYS A 107 28.25 3.15 -11.26
CA CYS A 107 27.27 4.12 -11.74
C CYS A 107 25.85 3.54 -11.74
N GLU A 108 25.68 2.28 -12.13
CA GLU A 108 24.38 1.58 -12.10
C GLU A 108 23.88 1.37 -10.67
N GLU A 109 24.75 0.95 -9.76
CA GLU A 109 24.42 0.82 -8.33
C GLU A 109 23.94 2.15 -7.75
N MET A 110 24.67 3.25 -8.03
CA MET A 110 24.29 4.59 -7.60
C MET A 110 22.96 5.06 -8.22
N LYS A 111 22.73 4.77 -9.50
CA LYS A 111 21.44 5.07 -10.14
C LYS A 111 20.31 4.30 -9.47
N ALA A 112 20.52 3.02 -9.16
CA ALA A 112 19.53 2.19 -8.49
C ALA A 112 19.24 2.65 -7.05
N THR A 113 20.25 3.11 -6.29
CA THR A 113 20.02 3.68 -4.95
C THR A 113 19.21 4.97 -5.03
N VAL A 114 19.54 5.87 -5.96
CA VAL A 114 18.81 7.14 -6.16
C VAL A 114 17.35 6.88 -6.54
N ILE A 115 17.08 5.93 -7.44
CA ILE A 115 15.70 5.55 -7.81
C ILE A 115 14.95 5.01 -6.59
N ARG A 116 15.53 4.07 -5.83
CA ARG A 116 14.91 3.52 -4.62
C ARG A 116 14.62 4.59 -3.56
N HIS A 117 15.54 5.53 -3.37
CA HIS A 117 15.33 6.64 -2.45
C HIS A 117 14.24 7.58 -2.94
N GLY A 118 14.20 7.90 -4.24
CA GLY A 118 13.14 8.69 -4.86
C GLY A 118 11.75 8.04 -4.73
N GLU A 119 11.66 6.73 -4.97
CA GLU A 119 10.42 5.97 -4.76
C GLU A 119 9.97 5.94 -3.30
N THR A 120 10.92 5.80 -2.37
CA THR A 120 10.62 5.81 -0.94
C THR A 120 10.11 7.17 -0.50
N LEU A 121 10.73 8.26 -0.97
CA LEU A 121 10.26 9.63 -0.71
C LEU A 121 8.88 9.88 -1.33
N ARG A 122 8.62 9.34 -2.53
CA ARG A 122 7.28 9.41 -3.15
C ARG A 122 6.24 8.67 -2.31
N ARG A 123 6.56 7.45 -1.85
CA ARG A 123 5.68 6.63 -0.99
C ARG A 123 5.35 7.35 0.31
N THR A 124 6.35 7.87 1.02
CA THR A 124 6.11 8.61 2.27
C THR A 124 5.32 9.90 2.04
N LYS A 125 5.54 10.60 0.92
CA LYS A 125 4.72 11.77 0.55
C LYS A 125 3.26 11.38 0.29
N GLU A 126 3.01 10.25 -0.35
CA GLU A 126 1.65 9.72 -0.57
C GLU A 126 0.97 9.34 0.75
N GLU A 127 1.68 8.68 1.65
CA GLU A 127 1.20 8.35 3.01
C GLU A 127 0.87 9.63 3.80
N ILE A 128 1.73 10.65 3.76
CA ILE A 128 1.47 11.95 4.40
C ILE A 128 0.21 12.59 3.81
N ASN A 129 0.04 12.56 2.48
CA ASN A 129 -1.15 13.10 1.83
C ASN A 129 -2.41 12.35 2.23
N GLU A 130 -2.34 11.02 2.38
CA GLU A 130 -3.48 10.21 2.81
C GLU A 130 -3.85 10.48 4.27
N LEU A 131 -2.86 10.57 5.15
CA LEU A 131 -3.06 10.98 6.54
C LEU A 131 -3.67 12.38 6.62
N ASN A 132 -3.22 13.33 5.79
CA ASN A 132 -3.82 14.66 5.73
C ASN A 132 -5.29 14.64 5.27
N ARG A 133 -5.64 13.80 4.28
CA ARG A 133 -7.04 13.60 3.87
C ARG A 133 -7.87 12.99 5.01
N MET A 134 -7.32 12.02 5.72
CA MET A 134 -7.97 11.40 6.86
C MET A 134 -8.20 12.41 7.99
N ILE A 135 -7.22 13.25 8.30
CA ILE A 135 -7.34 14.33 9.29
C ILE A 135 -8.46 15.29 8.87
N GLN A 136 -8.51 15.72 7.62
CA GLN A 136 -9.57 16.61 7.12
C GLN A 136 -10.97 15.97 7.26
N ARG A 137 -11.10 14.69 6.87
CA ARG A 137 -12.36 13.94 7.02
C ARG A 137 -12.80 13.85 8.47
N LEU A 138 -11.91 13.42 9.36
CA LEU A 138 -12.20 13.30 10.79
C LEU A 138 -12.53 14.66 11.42
N THR A 139 -11.85 15.73 11.01
CA THR A 139 -12.16 17.09 11.46
C THR A 139 -13.57 17.50 11.04
N ALA A 140 -13.96 17.23 9.78
CA ALA A 140 -15.32 17.50 9.31
C ALA A 140 -16.38 16.66 10.04
N GLU A 141 -16.09 15.40 10.35
CA GLU A 141 -16.97 14.53 11.15
C GLU A 141 -17.14 15.07 12.59
N ILE A 142 -16.07 15.54 13.22
CA ILE A 142 -16.11 16.17 14.54
C ILE A 142 -16.97 17.44 14.52
N GLU A 143 -16.79 18.32 13.54
CA GLU A 143 -17.59 19.55 13.43
C GLU A 143 -19.07 19.25 13.14
N ASN A 144 -19.37 18.25 12.31
CA ASN A 144 -20.74 17.79 12.11
C ASN A 144 -21.36 17.24 13.40
N ALA A 145 -20.63 16.41 14.15
CA ALA A 145 -21.11 15.87 15.43
C ALA A 145 -21.34 16.99 16.47
N LYS A 146 -20.45 17.99 16.54
CA LYS A 146 -20.64 19.17 17.40
C LYS A 146 -21.89 19.96 17.00
N CYS A 147 -22.11 20.17 15.70
CA CYS A 147 -23.30 20.86 15.20
C CYS A 147 -24.58 20.08 15.54
N GLN A 148 -24.58 18.76 15.39
CA GLN A 148 -25.71 17.91 15.78
C GLN A 148 -25.96 17.96 17.29
N ARG A 149 -24.90 17.91 18.11
CA ARG A 149 -25.02 18.03 19.57
C ARG A 149 -25.64 19.36 19.97
N ALA A 150 -25.17 20.48 19.43
CA ALA A 150 -25.72 21.80 19.71
C ALA A 150 -27.21 21.92 19.31
N LYS A 151 -27.60 21.32 18.18
CA LYS A 151 -29.01 21.26 17.75
C LYS A 151 -29.87 20.46 18.71
N LEU A 152 -29.39 19.30 19.17
CA LEU A 152 -30.11 18.47 20.13
C LEU A 152 -30.18 19.14 21.50
N GLU A 153 -29.10 19.75 21.98
CA GLU A 153 -29.08 20.53 23.23
C GLU A 153 -30.11 21.69 23.18
N ALA A 154 -30.19 22.41 22.05
CA ALA A 154 -31.19 23.46 21.87
C ALA A 154 -32.63 22.90 21.85
N ALA A 155 -32.86 21.78 21.15
CA ALA A 155 -34.18 21.13 21.12
C ALA A 155 -34.62 20.60 22.49
N VAL A 156 -33.68 20.08 23.28
CA VAL A 156 -33.93 19.66 24.67
C VAL A 156 -34.30 20.86 25.53
N ALA A 157 -33.52 21.94 25.47
CA ALA A 157 -33.82 23.16 26.24
C ALA A 157 -35.17 23.77 25.87
N GLU A 158 -35.53 23.78 24.58
CA GLU A 158 -36.85 24.25 24.12
C GLU A 158 -37.98 23.35 24.65
N ALA A 159 -37.82 22.03 24.57
CA ALA A 159 -38.82 21.09 25.09
C ALA A 159 -38.98 21.19 26.61
N GLU A 160 -37.89 21.38 27.35
CA GLU A 160 -37.91 21.62 28.80
C GLU A 160 -38.65 22.91 29.13
N GLN A 161 -38.34 24.01 28.45
CA GLN A 161 -39.03 25.30 28.65
C GLN A 161 -40.52 25.21 28.32
N GLN A 162 -40.88 24.57 27.21
CA GLN A 162 -42.28 24.34 26.83
C GLN A 162 -43.02 23.47 27.87
N GLY A 163 -42.36 22.42 28.37
CA GLY A 163 -42.88 21.56 29.42
C GLY A 163 -43.10 22.31 30.74
N GLU A 164 -42.14 23.13 31.16
CA GLU A 164 -42.26 23.96 32.37
C GLU A 164 -43.39 25.00 32.23
N ALA A 165 -43.52 25.64 31.08
CA ALA A 165 -44.62 26.56 30.79
C ALA A 165 -45.99 25.86 30.87
N ALA A 166 -46.12 24.65 30.33
CA ALA A 166 -47.36 23.89 30.41
C ALA A 166 -47.69 23.46 31.86
N LEU A 167 -46.68 23.07 32.64
CA LEU A 167 -46.85 22.70 34.05
C LEU A 167 -47.25 23.90 34.91
N THR A 168 -46.65 25.06 34.66
CA THR A 168 -47.00 26.30 35.39
C THR A 168 -48.43 26.74 35.08
N ASP A 169 -48.85 26.72 33.81
CA ASP A 169 -50.24 26.98 33.41
C ASP A 169 -51.24 26.01 34.06
N ALA A 170 -50.94 24.71 34.05
CA ALA A 170 -51.79 23.71 34.70
C ALA A 170 -51.89 23.92 36.23
N ARG A 171 -50.79 24.30 36.89
CA ARG A 171 -50.77 24.64 38.33
C ARG A 171 -51.58 25.89 38.63
N CYS A 172 -51.48 26.93 37.80
CA CYS A 172 -52.29 28.14 37.93
C CYS A 172 -53.79 27.82 37.82
N LYS A 173 -54.20 27.06 36.79
CA LYS A 173 -55.59 26.64 36.61
C LYS A 173 -56.11 25.80 37.78
N LEU A 174 -55.27 24.90 38.31
CA LEU A 174 -55.61 24.11 39.49
C LEU A 174 -55.85 25.01 40.71
N ALA A 175 -54.96 25.97 40.97
CA ALA A 175 -55.11 26.91 42.08
C ALA A 175 -56.37 27.79 41.93
N GLU A 176 -56.69 28.24 40.71
CA GLU A 176 -57.93 28.98 40.42
C GLU A 176 -59.18 28.15 40.71
N LEU A 177 -59.21 26.89 40.29
CA LEU A 177 -60.32 25.98 40.54
C LEU A 177 -60.47 25.63 42.03
N GLU A 178 -59.36 25.43 42.75
CA GLU A 178 -59.37 25.22 44.20
C GLU A 178 -59.92 26.45 44.94
N ALA A 179 -59.52 27.65 44.53
CA ALA A 179 -60.05 28.90 45.10
C ALA A 179 -61.55 29.06 44.82
N ALA A 180 -61.99 28.78 43.60
CA ALA A 180 -63.41 28.81 43.23
C ALA A 180 -64.24 27.78 44.02
N LEU A 181 -63.71 26.56 44.20
CA LEU A 181 -64.33 25.52 45.01
C LEU A 181 -64.47 25.98 46.47
N GLN A 182 -63.42 26.57 47.04
CA GLN A 182 -63.43 27.04 48.43
C GLN A 182 -64.44 28.18 48.63
N LYS A 183 -64.52 29.10 47.68
CA LYS A 183 -65.54 30.15 47.66
C LYS A 183 -66.95 29.58 47.60
N ALA A 184 -67.21 28.63 46.69
CA ALA A 184 -68.53 27.99 46.59
C ALA A 184 -68.92 27.25 47.89
N LYS A 185 -67.97 26.61 48.58
CA LYS A 185 -68.21 26.01 49.90
C LYS A 185 -68.59 27.05 50.96
N GLN A 186 -67.94 28.22 50.96
CA GLN A 186 -68.25 29.32 51.87
C GLN A 186 -69.64 29.91 51.57
N ASP A 187 -69.95 30.14 50.30
CA ASP A 187 -71.25 30.65 49.85
C ASP A 187 -72.38 29.68 50.26
N MET A 188 -72.17 28.37 50.08
CA MET A 188 -73.12 27.35 50.52
C MET A 188 -73.33 27.36 52.04
N ALA A 189 -72.26 27.52 52.83
CA ALA A 189 -72.37 27.63 54.28
C ALA A 189 -73.11 28.91 54.71
N CYS A 190 -73.00 30.00 53.96
CA CYS A 190 -73.76 31.23 54.18
C CYS A 190 -75.26 31.01 53.89
N LEU A 191 -75.59 30.45 52.71
CA LEU A 191 -76.97 30.16 52.31
C LEU A 191 -77.68 29.24 53.31
N LEU A 192 -76.99 28.24 53.87
CA LEU A 192 -77.57 27.37 54.90
C LEU A 192 -77.93 28.12 56.19
N LYS A 193 -77.12 29.12 56.58
CA LYS A 193 -77.41 29.96 57.75
C LYS A 193 -78.61 30.87 57.48
N GLU A 194 -78.61 31.56 56.34
CA GLU A 194 -79.73 32.42 55.92
C GLU A 194 -81.02 31.62 55.82
N TYR A 195 -80.98 30.41 55.25
CA TYR A 195 -82.12 29.51 55.19
C TYR A 195 -82.64 29.14 56.59
N GLN A 196 -81.75 28.84 57.54
CA GLN A 196 -82.13 28.54 58.92
C GLN A 196 -82.77 29.75 59.61
N GLU A 197 -82.26 30.97 59.37
CA GLU A 197 -82.85 32.21 59.91
C GLU A 197 -84.28 32.40 59.40
N VAL A 198 -84.50 32.26 58.08
CA VAL A 198 -85.83 32.36 57.48
C VAL A 198 -86.77 31.26 58.01
N MET A 199 -86.28 30.03 58.16
CA MET A 199 -87.04 28.93 58.76
C MET A 199 -87.47 29.25 60.19
N ASN A 200 -86.57 29.80 61.01
CA ASN A 200 -86.86 30.20 62.38
C ASN A 200 -87.95 31.28 62.42
N SER A 201 -87.87 32.29 61.54
CA SER A 201 -88.94 33.30 61.41
C SER A 201 -90.27 32.68 61.00
N LYS A 202 -90.27 31.74 60.05
CA LYS A 202 -91.48 31.03 59.61
C LYS A 202 -92.13 30.27 60.77
N LEU A 203 -91.33 29.56 61.57
CA LEU A 203 -91.84 28.85 62.75
C LEU A 203 -92.41 29.82 63.80
N GLY A 204 -91.76 30.97 64.01
CA GLY A 204 -92.29 32.03 64.87
C GLY A 204 -93.67 32.52 64.39
N LEU A 205 -93.79 32.80 63.09
CA LEU A 205 -95.07 33.20 62.47
C LEU A 205 -96.15 32.11 62.58
N ASP A 206 -95.81 30.83 62.42
CA ASP A 206 -96.77 29.74 62.60
C ASP A 206 -97.31 29.69 64.04
N ILE A 207 -96.44 29.92 65.04
CA ILE A 207 -96.82 29.98 66.45
C ILE A 207 -97.76 31.17 66.66
N GLU A 208 -97.43 32.35 66.13
CA GLU A 208 -98.28 33.55 66.21
C GLU A 208 -99.65 33.32 65.57
N ILE A 209 -99.71 32.71 64.39
CA ILE A 209 -100.98 32.36 63.72
C ILE A 209 -101.79 31.39 64.59
N ALA A 210 -101.15 30.39 65.19
CA ALA A 210 -101.83 29.44 66.06
C ALA A 210 -102.38 30.11 67.34
N THR A 211 -101.66 31.07 67.93
CA THR A 211 -102.16 31.85 69.07
C THR A 211 -103.28 32.80 68.66
N TYR A 212 -103.17 33.51 67.53
CA TYR A 212 -104.25 34.35 67.01
C TYR A 212 -105.53 33.55 66.76
N ARG A 213 -105.43 32.36 66.13
CA ARG A 213 -106.58 31.45 65.95
C ARG A 213 -107.23 31.06 67.27
N ARG A 214 -106.44 30.67 68.28
CA ARG A 214 -106.96 30.29 69.61
C ARG A 214 -107.68 31.45 70.33
N LEU A 215 -107.15 32.67 70.23
CA LEU A 215 -107.79 33.85 70.82
C LEU A 215 -109.13 34.14 70.14
N LEU A 216 -109.19 34.06 68.81
CA LEU A 216 -110.43 34.25 68.04
C LEU A 216 -111.48 33.17 68.35
N GLU A 217 -111.08 31.89 68.43
CA GLU A 217 -111.97 30.78 68.82
C GLU A 217 -112.58 30.99 70.23
N GLY A 218 -111.84 31.61 71.15
CA GLY A 218 -112.30 31.98 72.48
C GLY A 218 -113.30 33.14 72.49
N GLU A 219 -113.17 34.12 71.58
CA GLU A 219 -114.16 35.17 71.39
C GLU A 219 -115.44 34.66 70.70
N GLU A 220 -115.30 33.77 69.72
CA GLU A 220 -116.42 33.10 69.06
C GLU A 220 -117.26 32.27 70.04
N HIS A 221 -116.63 31.56 70.99
CA HIS A 221 -117.35 30.85 72.06
C HIS A 221 -118.17 31.79 72.95
N ARG A 222 -117.62 32.97 73.32
CA ARG A 222 -118.35 33.97 74.10
C ARG A 222 -119.53 34.58 73.34
N LEU A 223 -119.39 34.74 72.01
CA LEU A 223 -120.46 35.24 71.15
C LEU A 223 -121.55 34.17 70.92
N CYS A 224 -121.19 32.90 70.78
CA CYS A 224 -122.13 31.77 70.60
C CYS A 224 -122.93 31.40 71.87
N GLU A 225 -122.37 31.56 73.08
CA GLU A 225 -123.14 31.37 74.32
C GLU A 225 -124.03 32.57 74.69
N GLY A 226 -123.76 33.76 74.14
CA GLY A 226 -124.48 35.00 74.46
C GLY A 226 -125.52 35.48 73.43
N VAL A 227 -125.41 35.07 72.15
CA VAL A 227 -126.34 35.48 71.09
C VAL A 227 -126.59 34.30 70.15
N GLY A 228 -127.85 33.88 70.04
CA GLY A 228 -128.27 32.81 69.14
C GLY A 228 -127.82 33.05 67.69
N SER A 229 -127.48 31.96 67.01
CA SER A 229 -127.00 31.91 65.63
C SER A 229 -127.70 32.91 64.69
N VAL A 230 -126.98 33.93 64.23
CA VAL A 230 -127.39 34.75 63.10
C VAL A 230 -126.64 34.23 61.87
N ASN A 231 -127.35 33.51 61.00
CA ASN A 231 -126.89 33.16 59.66
C ASN A 231 -126.73 34.44 58.85
N VAL A 232 -125.49 34.92 58.65
CA VAL A 232 -125.20 35.98 57.68
C VAL A 232 -124.69 35.34 56.40
N CYS A 233 -125.62 35.15 55.46
CA CYS A 233 -125.30 34.83 54.07
C CYS A 233 -124.76 36.10 53.39
N VAL A 234 -123.45 36.15 53.14
CA VAL A 234 -122.86 37.15 52.23
C VAL A 234 -122.67 36.50 50.87
N SER A 235 -123.59 36.81 49.96
CA SER A 235 -123.39 36.61 48.53
C SER A 235 -122.29 37.56 48.05
N SER A 236 -121.11 37.02 47.71
CA SER A 236 -120.15 37.75 46.88
C SER A 236 -120.24 37.25 45.44
N SER A 237 -120.86 38.09 44.62
CA SER A 237 -120.96 37.96 43.19
C SER A 237 -119.76 38.59 42.49
N ARG A 238 -119.25 37.86 41.48
CA ARG A 238 -118.41 38.29 40.33
C ARG A 238 -116.89 38.37 40.54
N GLY A 239 -116.21 37.63 39.66
CA GLY A 239 -114.81 37.87 39.33
C GLY A 239 -114.13 36.69 38.65
N GLY A 240 -114.72 36.16 37.58
CA GLY A 240 -114.02 35.19 36.74
C GLY A 240 -112.80 35.84 36.09
N VAL A 241 -111.61 35.56 36.63
CA VAL A 241 -110.34 35.79 35.95
C VAL A 241 -109.87 34.44 35.46
N ALA A 242 -110.08 34.18 34.18
CA ALA A 242 -109.35 33.18 33.44
C ALA A 242 -107.90 33.68 33.30
N CYS A 243 -106.99 33.14 34.11
CA CYS A 243 -105.55 33.24 33.86
C CYS A 243 -105.09 31.91 33.25
N GLY A 244 -104.42 32.02 32.10
CA GLY A 244 -104.21 30.95 31.14
C GLY A 244 -103.53 29.71 31.70
N GLY A 245 -104.13 28.56 31.37
CA GLY A 245 -103.40 27.30 31.35
C GLY A 245 -102.28 27.40 30.32
N LEU A 246 -101.04 27.41 30.80
CA LEU A 246 -99.88 27.13 29.97
C LEU A 246 -100.03 25.70 29.46
N THR A 247 -100.31 25.64 28.17
CA THR A 247 -100.34 24.46 27.33
C THR A 247 -99.09 23.61 27.53
N TYR A 248 -99.31 22.34 27.85
CA TYR A 248 -98.38 21.28 27.48
C TYR A 248 -98.13 21.40 25.95
N SER A 249 -96.89 21.65 25.56
CA SER A 249 -96.48 21.52 24.15
C SER A 249 -95.86 20.15 23.98
N THR A 250 -96.63 19.24 23.40
CA THR A 250 -96.15 17.95 22.90
C THR A 250 -96.26 17.97 21.38
N THR A 251 -95.11 17.76 20.71
CA THR A 251 -94.84 17.30 19.31
C THR A 251 -94.96 18.28 18.12
N PRO A 252 -94.36 18.03 16.92
CA PRO A 252 -93.29 17.10 16.50
C PRO A 252 -92.17 17.70 15.58
N GLY A 253 -90.98 17.08 15.60
CA GLY A 253 -90.06 16.80 14.46
C GLY A 253 -89.46 17.91 13.56
N ARG A 254 -88.12 18.03 13.56
CA ARG A 254 -87.27 17.93 12.35
C ARG A 254 -85.78 17.70 12.68
N GLN A 255 -85.18 16.77 11.95
CA GLN A 255 -83.81 16.25 12.00
C GLN A 255 -82.73 17.31 11.77
N ILE A 256 -81.57 17.18 12.43
CA ILE A 256 -80.22 17.19 11.81
C ILE A 256 -79.31 16.23 12.60
N ALA A 257 -78.45 15.53 11.85
CA ALA A 257 -77.59 14.42 12.23
C ALA A 257 -76.32 14.79 13.02
N SER A 258 -75.52 13.74 13.31
CA SER A 258 -74.18 13.66 13.94
C SER A 258 -74.16 13.77 15.47
N GLY A 259 -73.60 12.87 16.29
CA GLY A 259 -73.06 11.51 16.18
C GLY A 259 -72.87 10.99 17.62
N PRO A 260 -72.65 9.68 17.88
CA PRO A 260 -72.67 9.14 19.24
C PRO A 260 -71.31 9.26 19.94
N VAL A 261 -71.35 9.66 21.21
CA VAL A 261 -70.39 9.26 22.24
C VAL A 261 -70.84 7.92 22.78
N ALA A 262 -69.99 6.89 22.69
CA ALA A 262 -70.17 5.62 23.37
C ALA A 262 -69.04 5.45 24.39
N THR A 263 -69.44 5.43 25.66
CA THR A 263 -68.62 4.99 26.79
C THR A 263 -68.71 3.47 26.87
N GLY A 264 -67.56 2.82 27.05
CA GLY A 264 -67.47 1.51 27.70
C GLY A 264 -67.11 0.34 26.79
N GLY A 265 -65.89 -0.19 26.96
CA GLY A 265 -65.55 -1.51 26.41
C GLY A 265 -64.07 -1.84 26.41
N SER A 266 -63.66 -2.58 27.44
CA SER A 266 -62.66 -3.67 27.40
C SER A 266 -61.18 -3.37 27.12
N ILE A 267 -60.37 -3.60 28.15
CA ILE A 267 -58.93 -3.87 28.05
C ILE A 267 -58.72 -5.18 27.29
N THR A 268 -58.05 -5.10 26.14
CA THR A 268 -57.34 -6.24 25.55
C THR A 268 -55.93 -5.80 25.21
N VAL A 269 -54.97 -6.47 25.85
CA VAL A 269 -53.54 -6.34 25.62
C VAL A 269 -53.22 -7.08 24.31
N MET A 270 -52.79 -6.35 23.29
CA MET A 270 -52.09 -6.90 22.13
C MET A 270 -50.91 -5.99 21.81
N ALA A 271 -49.75 -6.61 21.68
CA ALA A 271 -48.46 -6.00 21.36
C ALA A 271 -48.45 -5.37 19.96
N PRO A 272 -47.50 -4.45 19.68
CA PRO A 272 -47.07 -4.22 18.32
C PRO A 272 -45.64 -4.73 18.13
N ASP A 273 -45.53 -5.75 17.29
CA ASP A 273 -44.33 -6.03 16.52
C ASP A 273 -44.20 -4.99 15.39
N SER A 274 -42.96 -4.52 15.21
CA SER A 274 -42.31 -4.28 13.91
C SER A 274 -42.93 -3.23 12.96
N CYS A 275 -42.34 -2.02 12.94
CA CYS A 275 -42.34 -1.15 11.76
C CYS A 275 -40.90 -0.85 11.30
N ALA A 276 -40.69 -1.06 10.01
CA ALA A 276 -39.44 -1.07 9.26
C ALA A 276 -38.73 0.30 9.18
N PRO A 277 -37.42 0.34 8.84
CA PRO A 277 -36.62 1.56 8.85
C PRO A 277 -36.84 2.42 7.60
N CYS A 278 -36.95 3.74 7.80
CA CYS A 278 -36.92 4.73 6.73
C CYS A 278 -35.49 4.88 6.19
N GLN A 279 -35.28 4.58 4.91
CA GLN A 279 -34.04 4.89 4.19
C GLN A 279 -33.96 6.38 3.82
N PRO A 280 -32.76 7.00 3.82
CA PRO A 280 -32.56 8.30 3.20
C PRO A 280 -32.41 8.17 1.67
N ARG A 281 -33.21 8.94 0.93
CA ARG A 281 -33.07 9.13 -0.52
C ARG A 281 -31.81 9.95 -0.82
N THR A 282 -30.91 9.39 -1.61
CA THR A 282 -29.80 10.10 -2.26
C THR A 282 -30.35 10.87 -3.46
N SER A 283 -30.32 12.20 -3.40
CA SER A 283 -30.50 13.05 -4.58
C SER A 283 -29.14 13.27 -5.25
N SER A 284 -28.91 12.57 -6.36
CA SER A 284 -27.82 12.82 -7.29
C SER A 284 -28.15 14.06 -8.13
N PHE A 285 -27.52 15.19 -7.82
CA PHE A 285 -27.41 16.30 -8.77
C PHE A 285 -26.20 16.03 -9.67
N SER A 286 -26.49 15.64 -10.92
CA SER A 286 -25.54 15.61 -12.01
C SER A 286 -25.41 17.03 -12.56
N CYS A 287 -24.21 17.62 -12.49
CA CYS A 287 -23.84 18.76 -13.32
C CYS A 287 -22.67 18.32 -14.20
N GLY A 288 -23.01 17.96 -15.43
CA GLY A 288 -22.02 17.78 -16.49
C GLY A 288 -21.54 19.13 -16.98
N SER A 289 -20.21 19.33 -17.01
CA SER A 289 -19.60 20.27 -17.93
C SER A 289 -18.28 19.72 -18.43
N SER A 290 -18.36 19.06 -19.58
CA SER A 290 -17.20 18.82 -20.43
C SER A 290 -16.88 20.12 -21.18
N ARG A 291 -15.68 20.67 -21.00
CA ARG A 291 -14.99 21.42 -22.06
C ARG A 291 -13.48 21.36 -21.88
N SER A 292 -12.89 20.51 -22.71
CA SER A 292 -11.48 20.47 -23.09
C SER A 292 -11.21 21.58 -24.11
N VAL A 293 -10.15 22.38 -23.94
CA VAL A 293 -9.32 22.91 -25.04
C VAL A 293 -7.86 23.09 -24.56
N ARG A 294 -6.96 22.80 -25.50
CA ARG A 294 -5.53 22.53 -25.46
C ARG A 294 -4.64 23.76 -25.20
N PHE A 295 -3.47 23.49 -24.64
CA PHE A 295 -2.27 24.31 -24.79
C PHE A 295 -1.67 24.12 -26.20
N ALA A 296 -1.28 25.24 -26.81
CA ALA A 296 -0.19 25.34 -27.77
C ALA A 296 0.82 26.33 -27.18
#